data_AF-X0UKV6-F1
#
_entry.id   AF-X0UKV6-F1
#
_cell.length_a   1.000
_cell.length_b   1.000
_cell.length_c   1.000
_cell.angle_alpha   90.00
_cell.angle_beta   90.00
_cell.angle_gamma   90.00
#
_symmetry.space_group_name_H-M   'P 1'
#
loop_
_entity.id
_entity.type
_entity.pdbx_description
1 polymer ?
#
loop_
_entity_poly.entity_id
_entity_poly.type
_entity_poly.pdbx_seq_one_letter_code
_entity_poly.pdbx_strand_id
1 'polypeptide(L)'
;LVGAEDVNRGLITIDVWTGAFQRLQIGDSPSPDCPACQGKYEFLDARFGARTTSLCGQNAVQVVVPGDAELSFEELARRFQEIGQVSYNEFMLRFAVDGYEMVLFPDGRAIVKGTNDESVAKGLYAKYVGM
;
A
#
# COMPACT_ATOMS: atom_id res chain seq x y z
N LEU A 1 -31.50 -15.89 9.04
CA LEU A 1 -30.19 -15.30 8.64
C LEU A 1 -30.04 -13.86 9.17
N VAL A 2 -31.09 -13.03 9.18
CA VAL A 2 -31.13 -11.82 10.05
C VAL A 2 -32.00 -12.16 11.26
N GLY A 3 -31.53 -11.85 12.48
CA GLY A 3 -32.28 -12.06 13.73
C GLY A 3 -32.24 -13.46 14.34
N ALA A 4 -31.27 -14.32 13.97
CA ALA A 4 -31.06 -15.59 14.66
C ALA A 4 -30.48 -15.34 16.07
N GLU A 5 -31.01 -16.02 17.08
CA GLU A 5 -30.56 -15.87 18.48
C GLU A 5 -29.16 -16.50 18.68
N ASP A 6 -28.91 -17.64 18.03
CA ASP A 6 -27.62 -18.33 18.06
C ASP A 6 -26.71 -17.83 16.95
N VAL A 7 -25.90 -16.81 17.26
CA VAL A 7 -24.86 -16.28 16.37
C VAL A 7 -23.47 -16.72 16.81
N ASN A 8 -22.64 -17.12 15.84
CA ASN A 8 -21.22 -17.29 16.09
C ASN A 8 -20.58 -15.92 16.40
N ARG A 9 -20.08 -15.75 17.63
CA ARG A 9 -19.32 -14.57 18.08
C ARG A 9 -17.80 -14.74 17.98
N GLY A 10 -17.33 -15.92 17.60
CA GLY A 10 -15.91 -16.22 17.41
C GLY A 10 -15.43 -15.95 15.98
N LEU A 11 -14.13 -15.79 15.81
CA LEU A 11 -13.49 -15.71 14.50
C LEU A 11 -13.42 -17.11 13.90
N ILE A 12 -13.90 -17.27 12.67
CA ILE A 12 -13.72 -18.50 11.90
C ILE A 12 -12.61 -18.27 10.90
N THR A 13 -11.60 -19.14 10.95
CA THR A 13 -10.52 -19.20 9.95
C THR A 13 -10.69 -20.47 9.14
N ILE A 14 -10.66 -20.32 7.81
CA ILE A 14 -10.72 -21.44 6.86
C ILE A 14 -9.49 -21.36 5.98
N ASP A 15 -8.64 -22.39 6.05
CA ASP A 15 -7.59 -22.62 5.08
C ASP A 15 -8.10 -23.64 4.06
N VAL A 16 -8.44 -23.13 2.87
CA VAL A 16 -8.98 -23.93 1.76
C VAL A 16 -7.95 -24.88 1.14
N TRP A 17 -6.65 -24.65 1.32
CA TRP A 17 -5.61 -25.49 0.74
C TRP A 17 -5.34 -26.73 1.57
N THR A 18 -5.30 -26.57 2.89
CA THR A 18 -5.12 -27.70 3.83
C THR A 18 -6.45 -28.32 4.27
N GLY A 19 -7.56 -27.64 4.00
CA GLY A 19 -8.88 -28.00 4.51
C GLY A 19 -9.03 -27.73 6.01
N ALA A 20 -8.16 -26.91 6.61
CA ALA A 20 -8.21 -26.63 8.03
C ALA A 20 -9.36 -25.67 8.37
N PHE A 21 -10.09 -26.02 9.41
CA PHE A 21 -11.18 -25.22 9.96
C PHE A 21 -10.89 -24.94 11.43
N GLN A 22 -10.82 -23.67 11.80
CA GLN A 22 -10.57 -23.25 13.17
C GLN A 22 -11.57 -22.20 13.62
N ARG A 23 -12.05 -22.36 14.85
CA ARG A 23 -12.82 -21.33 15.55
C ARG A 23 -11.99 -20.80 16.70
N LEU A 24 -11.70 -19.50 16.66
CA LEU A 24 -11.00 -18.76 17.69
C LEU A 24 -12.04 -17.97 18.49
N GLN A 25 -12.05 -18.15 19.81
CA GLN A 25 -12.86 -17.29 20.67
C GLN A 25 -12.20 -15.91 20.74
N ILE A 26 -12.96 -14.89 20.38
CA ILE A 26 -12.55 -13.49 20.53
C ILE A 26 -13.14 -13.02 21.87
N GLY A 27 -12.46 -12.13 22.58
CA GLY A 27 -12.98 -11.58 23.85
C GLY A 27 -14.36 -10.93 23.67
N ASP A 28 -15.16 -10.95 24.72
CA ASP A 28 -16.55 -10.47 24.69
C ASP A 28 -16.68 -8.94 24.57
N SER A 29 -15.57 -8.22 24.72
CA SER A 29 -15.53 -6.76 24.64
C SER A 29 -14.32 -6.25 23.84
N PRO A 30 -14.48 -5.11 23.15
CA PRO A 30 -13.35 -4.39 22.59
C PRO A 30 -12.34 -4.03 23.69
N SER A 31 -11.05 -4.09 23.36
CA SER A 31 -10.01 -3.75 24.33
C SER A 31 -10.08 -2.26 24.70
N PRO A 32 -10.04 -1.89 26.00
CA PRO A 32 -10.12 -0.50 26.43
C PRO A 32 -8.93 0.33 25.95
N ASP A 33 -7.76 -0.31 25.82
CA ASP A 33 -6.50 0.34 25.42
C ASP A 33 -6.27 0.30 23.90
N CYS A 34 -7.18 -0.27 23.11
CA CYS A 34 -7.04 -0.32 21.65
C CYS A 34 -7.74 0.88 20.99
N PRO A 35 -7.01 1.77 20.28
CA PRO A 35 -7.60 2.95 19.64
C PRO A 35 -8.71 2.59 18.64
N ALA A 36 -8.50 1.58 17.81
CA ALA A 36 -9.49 1.12 16.83
C ALA A 36 -10.77 0.60 17.50
N CYS A 37 -10.64 -0.13 18.62
CA CYS A 37 -11.77 -0.57 19.44
C CYS A 37 -12.59 0.59 20.03
N GLN A 38 -11.96 1.75 20.22
CA GLN A 38 -12.59 2.99 20.70
C GLN A 38 -13.04 3.91 19.55
N GLY A 39 -13.10 3.41 18.31
CA GLY A 39 -13.55 4.17 17.15
C GLY A 39 -12.52 5.16 16.59
N LYS A 40 -11.25 5.07 17.00
CA LYS A 40 -10.16 5.87 16.46
C LYS A 40 -9.41 5.05 15.41
N TYR A 41 -9.65 5.36 14.15
CA TYR A 41 -9.05 4.65 13.01
C TYR A 41 -8.03 5.54 12.31
N GLU A 42 -6.90 5.77 12.97
CA GLU A 42 -5.88 6.71 12.47
C GLU A 42 -5.43 6.38 11.04
N PHE A 43 -5.26 5.10 10.70
CA PHE A 43 -4.85 4.65 9.36
C PHE A 43 -5.98 4.70 8.31
N LEU A 44 -7.24 4.91 8.71
CA LEU A 44 -8.33 5.18 7.78
C LEU A 44 -8.43 6.66 7.43
N ASP A 45 -7.79 7.55 8.20
CA ASP A 45 -7.69 8.95 7.84
C ASP A 45 -6.69 9.14 6.70
N ALA A 46 -7.05 9.99 5.72
CA ALA A 46 -6.19 10.35 4.58
C ALA A 46 -4.84 11.00 4.99
N ARG A 47 -4.66 11.32 6.29
CA ARG A 47 -3.42 11.87 6.85
C ARG A 47 -2.23 10.92 6.76
N PHE A 48 -2.47 9.62 6.76
CA PHE A 48 -1.44 8.58 6.65
C PHE A 48 -1.39 7.93 5.27
N GLY A 49 -2.33 8.28 4.38
CA GLY A 49 -2.36 7.76 3.02
C GLY A 49 -1.40 8.51 2.09
N ALA A 50 -0.89 7.80 1.08
CA ALA A 50 -0.20 8.45 -0.04
C ALA A 50 -1.08 9.54 -0.64
N ARG A 51 -0.52 10.76 -0.74
CA ARG A 51 -1.11 11.91 -1.41
C ARG A 51 -0.66 11.91 -2.86
N THR A 52 -1.59 12.23 -3.76
CA THR A 52 -1.36 12.24 -5.20
C THR A 52 -1.67 13.61 -5.76
N THR A 53 -0.91 14.01 -6.77
CA THR A 53 -1.13 15.26 -7.52
C THR A 53 -0.89 14.99 -9.00
N SER A 54 -1.92 15.14 -9.83
CA SER A 54 -1.75 15.08 -11.29
C SER A 54 -0.89 16.25 -11.79
N LEU A 55 0.09 15.95 -12.65
CA LEU A 55 0.99 16.93 -13.26
C LEU A 55 0.45 17.31 -14.65
N CYS A 56 -0.39 18.36 -14.68
CA CYS A 56 -1.08 18.82 -15.87
C CYS A 56 -0.14 18.96 -17.08
N GLY A 57 -0.52 18.34 -18.20
CA GLY A 57 0.24 18.40 -19.45
C GLY A 57 1.44 17.47 -19.53
N GLN A 58 1.71 16.65 -18.49
CA GLN A 58 2.86 15.73 -18.49
C GLN A 58 2.49 14.24 -18.53
N ASN A 59 1.19 13.91 -18.60
CA ASN A 59 0.69 12.53 -18.50
C ASN A 59 1.34 11.77 -17.32
N ALA A 60 1.36 12.43 -16.15
CA ALA A 60 2.08 11.97 -14.98
C ALA A 60 1.38 12.38 -13.69
N VAL A 61 1.59 11.58 -12.64
CA VAL A 61 1.09 11.84 -11.29
C VAL A 61 2.27 11.79 -10.32
N GLN A 62 2.36 12.79 -9.43
CA GLN A 62 3.26 12.76 -8.29
C GLN A 62 2.59 12.01 -7.13
N VAL A 63 3.32 11.11 -6.48
CA VAL A 63 2.91 10.38 -5.29
C VAL A 63 3.84 10.79 -4.13
N VAL A 64 3.25 11.14 -2.99
CA VAL A 64 3.97 11.52 -1.76
C VAL A 64 3.40 10.73 -0.60
N VAL A 65 4.21 9.88 0.02
CA VAL A 65 3.84 9.16 1.24
C VAL A 65 4.26 9.99 2.46
N PRO A 66 3.36 10.23 3.44
CA PRO A 66 3.73 10.87 4.69
C PRO A 66 4.69 9.98 5.52
N GLY A 67 5.80 10.55 6.02
CA GLY A 67 6.79 9.86 6.85
C GLY A 67 8.23 10.13 6.38
N ASP A 68 9.20 9.76 7.22
CA ASP A 68 10.62 9.80 6.87
C ASP A 68 10.99 8.49 6.15
N ALA A 69 10.66 8.41 4.87
CA ALA A 69 11.11 7.31 4.03
C ALA A 69 12.56 7.58 3.59
N GLU A 70 13.43 6.58 3.77
CA GLU A 70 14.79 6.59 3.26
C GLU A 70 14.97 5.37 2.35
N LEU A 71 14.75 5.57 1.05
CA LEU A 71 14.78 4.49 0.08
C LEU A 71 16.21 4.11 -0.29
N SER A 72 16.56 2.83 -0.10
CA SER A 72 17.78 2.25 -0.69
C SER A 72 17.57 1.96 -2.17
N PHE A 73 18.13 2.79 -3.05
CA PHE A 73 18.06 2.56 -4.49
C PHE A 73 18.76 1.29 -4.93
N GLU A 74 19.81 0.86 -4.24
CA GLU A 74 20.48 -0.40 -4.54
C GLU A 74 19.54 -1.60 -4.33
N GLU A 75 18.82 -1.63 -3.20
CA GLU A 75 17.87 -2.70 -2.88
C GLU A 75 16.68 -2.70 -3.84
N LEU A 76 16.14 -1.51 -4.14
CA LEU A 76 15.06 -1.36 -5.10
C LEU A 76 15.49 -1.77 -6.51
N ALA A 77 16.69 -1.38 -6.95
CA ALA A 77 17.21 -1.76 -8.26
C ALA A 77 17.35 -3.28 -8.38
N ARG A 78 17.90 -3.94 -7.36
CA ARG A 78 18.03 -5.41 -7.32
C ARG A 78 16.67 -6.10 -7.46
N ARG A 79 15.65 -5.61 -6.76
CA ARG A 79 14.27 -6.13 -6.86
C ARG A 79 13.63 -5.87 -8.22
N PHE A 80 13.92 -4.72 -8.83
CA PHE A 80 13.26 -4.27 -10.06
C PHE A 80 13.88 -4.82 -11.34
N GLN A 81 15.16 -5.21 -11.31
CA GLN A 81 15.88 -5.77 -12.46
C GLN A 81 15.20 -7.02 -13.06
N GLU A 82 14.53 -7.82 -12.25
CA GLU A 82 13.84 -9.03 -12.72
C GLU A 82 12.47 -8.73 -13.36
N ILE A 83 11.93 -7.52 -13.16
CA ILE A 83 10.55 -7.16 -13.52
C ILE A 83 10.54 -6.19 -14.71
N GLY A 84 11.52 -5.29 -14.81
CA GLY A 84 11.56 -4.26 -15.83
C GLY A 84 12.90 -3.56 -15.93
N GLN A 85 12.95 -2.48 -16.70
CA GLN A 85 14.19 -1.72 -16.89
C GLN A 85 14.40 -0.79 -15.70
N VAL A 86 15.54 -0.89 -15.03
CA VAL A 86 15.88 -0.04 -13.89
C VAL A 86 17.25 0.59 -14.05
N SER A 87 17.35 1.86 -13.64
CA SER A 87 18.60 2.63 -13.58
C SER A 87 18.51 3.61 -12.42
N TYR A 88 19.62 3.93 -11.77
CA TYR A 88 19.61 4.89 -10.66
C TYR A 88 20.95 5.64 -10.55
N ASN A 89 20.91 6.75 -9.84
CA ASN A 89 22.07 7.50 -9.37
C ASN A 89 21.83 7.93 -7.92
N GLU A 90 22.69 8.79 -7.36
CA GLU A 90 22.56 9.27 -5.99
C GLU A 90 21.29 10.11 -5.71
N PHE A 91 20.61 10.60 -6.76
CA PHE A 91 19.46 11.52 -6.64
C PHE A 91 18.12 10.89 -6.98
N MET A 92 18.09 9.87 -7.85
CA MET A 92 16.85 9.22 -8.26
C MET A 92 17.07 7.80 -8.78
N LEU A 93 16.00 6.99 -8.69
CA LEU A 93 15.86 5.72 -9.38
C LEU A 93 14.75 5.81 -10.43
N ARG A 94 15.02 5.33 -11.64
CA ARG A 94 14.06 5.22 -12.74
C ARG A 94 13.76 3.76 -12.99
N PHE A 95 12.48 3.42 -13.02
CA PHE A 95 11.98 2.08 -13.27
C PHE A 95 10.87 2.11 -14.33
N ALA A 96 11.01 1.35 -15.40
CA ALA A 96 10.02 1.26 -16.48
C ALA A 96 9.44 -0.16 -16.57
N VAL A 97 8.11 -0.27 -16.55
CA VAL A 97 7.36 -1.52 -16.54
C VAL A 97 5.93 -1.30 -17.07
N ASP A 98 5.39 -2.26 -17.82
CA ASP A 98 3.99 -2.26 -18.30
C ASP A 98 3.51 -0.96 -18.99
N GLY A 99 4.41 -0.26 -19.69
CA GLY A 99 4.10 1.02 -20.36
C GLY A 99 4.11 2.25 -19.43
N TYR A 100 4.46 2.07 -18.16
CA TYR A 100 4.64 3.15 -17.19
C TYR A 100 6.12 3.39 -16.89
N GLU A 101 6.45 4.61 -16.46
CA GLU A 101 7.76 4.96 -15.93
C GLU A 101 7.59 5.56 -14.53
N MET A 102 8.29 5.02 -13.55
CA MET A 102 8.36 5.56 -12.20
C MET A 102 9.73 6.18 -11.95
N VAL A 103 9.74 7.41 -11.46
CA VAL A 103 10.94 8.09 -10.96
C VAL A 103 10.80 8.24 -9.45
N LEU A 104 11.66 7.56 -8.70
CA LEU A 104 11.68 7.51 -7.24
C LEU A 104 12.79 8.40 -6.69
N PHE A 105 12.49 9.13 -5.62
CA PHE A 105 13.42 10.00 -4.90
C PHE A 105 13.78 9.39 -3.53
N PRO A 106 14.91 9.78 -2.91
CA PRO A 106 15.37 9.18 -1.65
C PRO A 106 14.37 9.35 -0.51
N ASP A 107 13.64 10.47 -0.52
CA ASP A 107 12.60 10.85 0.44
C ASP A 107 11.26 10.11 0.26
N GLY A 108 11.23 9.07 -0.57
CA GLY A 108 10.03 8.26 -0.83
C GLY A 108 9.07 8.86 -1.85
N ARG A 109 9.27 10.09 -2.32
CA ARG A 109 8.41 10.64 -3.39
C ARG A 109 8.59 9.87 -4.68
N ALA A 110 7.52 9.80 -5.47
CA ALA A 110 7.56 9.26 -6.83
C ALA A 110 6.88 10.18 -7.83
N ILE A 111 7.32 10.10 -9.08
CA ILE A 111 6.57 10.57 -10.24
C ILE A 111 6.29 9.35 -11.11
N VAL A 112 5.01 9.07 -11.33
CA VAL A 112 4.54 8.00 -12.21
C VAL A 112 4.09 8.62 -13.52
N LYS A 113 4.78 8.32 -14.61
CA LYS A 113 4.43 8.73 -15.97
C LYS A 113 3.69 7.62 -16.71
N GLY A 114 2.89 8.01 -17.69
CA GLY A 114 2.03 7.11 -18.46
C GLY A 114 0.58 7.10 -17.97
N THR A 115 0.24 7.90 -16.95
CA THR A 115 -1.11 8.04 -16.43
C THR A 115 -1.35 9.43 -15.85
N ASN A 116 -2.58 9.93 -15.98
CA ASN A 116 -3.10 11.06 -15.20
C ASN A 116 -4.07 10.61 -14.10
N ASP A 117 -4.36 9.31 -14.03
CA ASP A 117 -5.22 8.71 -13.01
C ASP A 117 -4.42 8.47 -11.72
N GLU A 118 -4.81 9.19 -10.67
CA GLU A 118 -4.18 9.13 -9.36
C GLU A 118 -4.30 7.75 -8.69
N SER A 119 -5.41 7.05 -8.93
CA SER A 119 -5.64 5.70 -8.37
C SER A 119 -4.68 4.69 -9.00
N VAL A 120 -4.46 4.79 -10.32
CA VAL A 120 -3.48 3.97 -11.04
C VAL A 120 -2.07 4.25 -10.52
N ALA A 121 -1.69 5.51 -10.39
CA ALA A 121 -0.37 5.90 -9.88
C ALA A 121 -0.12 5.39 -8.45
N LYS A 122 -1.12 5.52 -7.57
CA LYS A 122 -1.06 5.00 -6.19
C LYS A 122 -0.95 3.48 -6.16
N GLY A 123 -1.69 2.78 -7.01
CA GLY A 123 -1.61 1.33 -7.15
C GLY A 123 -0.25 0.84 -7.61
N LEU A 124 0.35 1.50 -8.62
CA LEU A 124 1.70 1.18 -9.11
C LEU A 124 2.75 1.41 -8.03
N TYR A 125 2.66 2.52 -7.31
CA TYR A 125 3.55 2.80 -6.18
C TYR A 125 3.46 1.72 -5.10
N ALA A 126 2.24 1.41 -4.63
CA ALA A 126 2.03 0.37 -3.62
C ALA A 126 2.50 -1.02 -4.09
N LYS A 127 2.25 -1.37 -5.37
CA LYS A 127 2.63 -2.67 -5.96
C LYS A 127 4.13 -2.89 -5.96
N TYR A 128 4.91 -1.89 -6.33
CA TYR A 128 6.34 -2.05 -6.58
C TYR A 128 7.21 -1.56 -5.42
N VAL A 129 6.87 -0.42 -4.81
CA VAL A 129 7.64 0.17 -3.72
C VAL A 129 7.29 -0.49 -2.38
N GLY A 130 5.99 -0.68 -2.12
CA GLY A 130 5.50 -1.37 -0.91
C GLY A 130 5.44 -0.50 0.35
N MET A 131 5.21 0.81 0.19
CA MET A 131 4.92 1.75 1.29
C MET A 131 3.49 2.29 1.19
#